data_AF-A0A935ATU7-F1
#
_entry.id   AF-A0A935ATU7-F1
#
_cell.length_a   1.000
_cell.length_b   1.000
_cell.length_c   1.000
_cell.angle_alpha   90.00
_cell.angle_beta   90.00
_cell.angle_gamma   90.00
#
_symmetry.space_group_name_H-M   'P 1'
#
loop_
_entity.id
_entity.type
_entity.pdbx_description
1 polymer ?
#
loop_
_entity_poly.entity_id
_entity_poly.type
_entity_poly.pdbx_seq_one_letter_code
_entity_poly.pdbx_strand_id
1 'polypeptide(L)'
;MQRLSGLDASFLYLETPTAHMHVAMTAIYDTSTIPGGYSFERFRDHVVSRFHRVPALTQRLVEVPFQLHHPVWIEDPHFEVDYHVRRVAVPSPGGRRELADMAAQIASIPLDRTRPLWEAWVIEGLKQDRIGMVTKVHHAAIDGASGAEIMTELFDLEAEPPAREPLPAREPERVPSDLELVSYAIASKARRSQAMIPLVGRTLQSVSNVINNRRDPEGGVGAVPLTAPRTPWNDSISRGRKGAFARIPLAEGKDVRRILDVKVNDLVLAVCAGTLRRYLEARDELPDEPLLAVCPVSVRTDDEVGTGGNKVSAMFTALSTDIADPIERVRKIAENTLGAKSEHNALGARMLTDWGEWAAPRTFAMASRLYSSMGLAGRHRPIHNLIVSNVPGPSFPLYLAGAELVASYPMGPIMEGAGLNVTVMSYRDSIDFGFMVDRNLVPDVWDMAAAVSASWEELRDAAYALRSTAPKPAPKAAPAAKAAPAAKPAPAAKAPAKKAAPAAKKAAPAAKKAAPAAKKAAPAAKKAPARKGASQ
;
A
#
# COMPACT_ATOMS: atom_id res chain seq x y z
N MET A 1 -1.37 8.53 23.82
CA MET A 1 -2.58 8.94 23.05
C MET A 1 -2.24 9.62 21.71
N GLN A 2 -2.15 8.83 20.64
CA GLN A 2 -2.06 9.32 19.27
C GLN A 2 -3.44 9.24 18.61
N ARG A 3 -3.91 10.32 17.99
CA ARG A 3 -5.20 10.33 17.28
C ARG A 3 -5.06 9.68 15.91
N LEU A 4 -6.06 8.89 15.51
CA LEU A 4 -6.18 8.38 14.15
C LEU A 4 -6.37 9.53 13.14
N SER A 5 -5.72 9.41 11.98
CA SER A 5 -5.90 10.35 10.87
C SER A 5 -7.34 10.27 10.34
N GLY A 6 -7.83 11.33 9.68
CA GLY A 6 -9.15 11.31 9.05
C GLY A 6 -9.29 10.23 7.98
N LEU A 7 -8.25 9.97 7.18
CA LEU A 7 -8.29 8.92 6.16
C LEU A 7 -8.37 7.53 6.81
N ASP A 8 -7.60 7.26 7.85
CA ASP A 8 -7.62 5.95 8.51
C ASP A 8 -8.92 5.71 9.26
N ALA A 9 -9.44 6.77 9.88
CA ALA A 9 -10.75 6.73 10.50
C ALA A 9 -11.86 6.48 9.48
N SER A 10 -11.71 6.95 8.24
CA SER A 10 -12.70 6.71 7.17
C SER A 10 -12.90 5.22 6.90
N PHE A 11 -11.85 4.38 6.99
CA PHE A 11 -11.99 2.93 6.84
C PHE A 11 -12.87 2.32 7.93
N LEU A 12 -12.78 2.81 9.17
CA LEU A 12 -13.66 2.37 10.27
C LEU A 12 -15.12 2.75 10.02
N TYR A 13 -15.36 3.85 9.31
CA TYR A 13 -16.68 4.38 9.03
C TYR A 13 -17.30 3.80 7.75
N LEU A 14 -16.47 3.37 6.79
CA LEU A 14 -16.89 2.61 5.61
C LEU A 14 -17.26 1.18 5.96
N GLU A 15 -16.65 0.62 7.01
CA GLU A 15 -16.89 -0.76 7.40
C GLU A 15 -18.36 -1.01 7.82
N THR A 16 -18.93 -2.06 7.24
CA THR A 16 -20.28 -2.56 7.55
C THR A 16 -20.22 -4.03 7.97
N PRO A 17 -21.33 -4.62 8.45
CA PRO A 17 -21.38 -6.05 8.75
C PRO A 17 -21.11 -6.97 7.55
N THR A 18 -21.24 -6.46 6.32
CA THR A 18 -20.99 -7.18 5.06
C THR A 18 -19.73 -6.70 4.35
N ALA A 19 -19.30 -5.44 4.53
CA ALA A 19 -18.10 -4.86 3.92
C ALA A 19 -17.02 -4.64 4.99
N HIS A 20 -16.15 -5.62 5.20
CA HIS A 20 -15.04 -5.51 6.15
C HIS A 20 -13.86 -4.75 5.55
N MET A 21 -13.23 -3.87 6.33
CA MET A 21 -12.14 -3.00 5.85
C MET A 21 -10.76 -3.45 6.36
N HIS A 22 -10.56 -4.77 6.43
CA HIS A 22 -9.25 -5.39 6.64
C HIS A 22 -8.66 -5.95 5.35
N VAL A 23 -7.34 -5.94 5.25
CA VAL A 23 -6.61 -6.74 4.26
C VAL A 23 -6.24 -8.07 4.88
N ALA A 24 -6.17 -9.10 4.05
CA ALA A 24 -5.61 -10.39 4.43
C ALA A 24 -4.40 -10.72 3.54
N MET A 25 -3.46 -11.49 4.08
CA MET A 25 -2.34 -12.06 3.36
C MET A 25 -2.29 -13.55 3.65
N THR A 26 -2.34 -14.39 2.61
CA THR A 26 -2.13 -15.83 2.76
C THR A 26 -0.71 -16.16 2.33
N ALA A 27 0.15 -16.42 3.31
CA ALA A 27 1.52 -16.85 3.10
C ALA A 27 1.63 -18.38 3.20
N ILE A 28 2.54 -18.98 2.44
CA ILE A 28 2.89 -20.40 2.55
C ILE A 28 4.37 -20.47 2.92
N TYR A 29 4.68 -21.27 3.93
CA TYR A 29 6.03 -21.47 4.43
C TYR A 29 6.47 -22.93 4.26
N ASP A 30 7.70 -23.12 3.82
CA ASP A 30 8.38 -24.41 3.83
C ASP A 30 8.95 -24.66 5.23
N THR A 31 8.47 -25.71 5.88
CA THR A 31 8.93 -26.04 7.24
C THR A 31 10.14 -26.95 7.27
N SER A 32 10.54 -27.53 6.12
CA SER A 32 11.75 -28.34 6.01
C SER A 32 13.03 -27.53 6.23
N THR A 33 12.96 -26.21 6.06
CA THR A 33 14.07 -25.29 6.30
C THR A 33 14.24 -24.93 7.78
N ILE A 34 13.29 -25.30 8.66
CA ILE A 34 13.35 -24.98 10.09
C ILE A 34 14.38 -25.89 10.78
N PRO A 35 15.45 -25.34 11.38
CA PRO A 35 16.41 -26.12 12.13
C PRO A 35 15.75 -26.83 13.32
N GLY A 36 15.94 -28.14 13.41
CA GLY A 36 15.33 -28.96 14.47
C GLY A 36 13.82 -29.19 14.31
N GLY A 37 13.24 -28.84 13.17
CA GLY A 37 11.85 -29.13 12.79
C GLY A 37 10.82 -28.14 13.32
N TYR A 38 9.63 -28.20 12.74
CA TYR A 38 8.50 -27.34 13.07
C TYR A 38 7.88 -27.67 14.42
N SER A 39 7.55 -26.63 15.18
CA SER A 39 6.56 -26.68 16.27
C SER A 39 5.80 -25.36 16.29
N PHE A 40 4.49 -25.43 16.54
CA PHE A 40 3.66 -24.24 16.61
C PHE A 40 4.14 -23.28 17.71
N GLU A 41 4.54 -23.81 18.86
CA GLU A 41 4.97 -23.04 20.02
C GLU A 41 6.21 -22.20 19.70
N ARG A 42 7.25 -22.80 19.08
CA ARG A 42 8.46 -22.05 18.66
C ARG A 42 8.15 -21.02 17.58
N PHE A 43 7.29 -21.38 16.62
CA PHE A 43 6.89 -20.47 15.55
C PHE A 43 6.15 -19.25 16.13
N ARG A 44 5.18 -19.48 17.02
CA ARG A 44 4.44 -18.44 17.74
C ARG A 44 5.41 -17.57 18.53
N ASP A 45 6.24 -18.15 19.39
CA ASP A 45 7.12 -17.40 20.28
C ASP A 45 8.12 -16.52 19.49
N HIS A 46 8.62 -17.01 18.36
CA HIS A 46 9.47 -16.23 17.44
C HIS A 46 8.74 -15.01 16.88
N VAL A 47 7.53 -15.20 16.36
CA VAL A 47 6.71 -14.12 15.79
C VAL A 47 6.37 -13.07 16.87
N VAL A 48 6.01 -13.54 18.06
CA VAL A 48 5.64 -12.70 19.22
C VAL A 48 6.80 -11.87 19.73
N SER A 49 8.02 -12.42 19.70
CA SER A 49 9.25 -11.71 20.09
C SER A 49 9.56 -10.47 19.23
N ARG A 50 8.77 -10.18 18.19
CA ARG A 50 8.97 -9.05 17.28
C ARG A 50 7.83 -8.05 17.29
N PHE A 51 6.71 -8.35 17.94
CA PHE A 51 5.52 -7.49 17.88
C PHE A 51 5.73 -6.10 18.48
N HIS A 52 6.52 -6.00 19.55
CA HIS A 52 6.83 -4.71 20.18
C HIS A 52 7.63 -3.76 19.30
N ARG A 53 8.16 -4.24 18.17
CA ARG A 53 8.82 -3.42 17.14
C ARG A 53 7.82 -2.71 16.23
N VAL A 54 6.58 -3.17 16.20
CA VAL A 54 5.52 -2.63 15.35
C VAL A 54 4.36 -2.16 16.25
N PRO A 55 4.24 -0.85 16.52
CA PRO A 55 3.24 -0.30 17.44
C PRO A 55 1.81 -0.75 17.17
N ALA A 56 1.45 -0.86 15.89
CA ALA A 56 0.12 -1.30 15.45
C ALA A 56 -0.25 -2.72 15.91
N LEU A 57 0.73 -3.54 16.34
CA LEU A 57 0.49 -4.90 16.82
C LEU A 57 0.20 -4.98 18.33
N THR A 58 0.56 -3.95 19.11
CA THR A 58 0.31 -3.88 20.56
C THR A 58 -0.70 -2.80 20.93
N GLN A 59 -1.03 -1.90 20.00
CA GLN A 59 -1.98 -0.82 20.22
C GLN A 59 -3.41 -1.20 19.81
N ARG A 60 -4.38 -0.70 20.58
CA ARG A 60 -5.81 -0.80 20.26
C ARG A 60 -6.45 0.57 20.13
N LEU A 61 -7.60 0.61 19.46
CA LEU A 61 -8.41 1.83 19.34
C LEU A 61 -9.28 2.04 20.58
N VAL A 62 -9.44 3.30 20.96
CA VAL A 62 -10.46 3.77 21.89
C VAL A 62 -11.35 4.77 21.17
N GLU A 63 -12.64 4.47 21.09
CA GLU A 63 -13.62 5.40 20.53
C GLU A 63 -13.82 6.60 21.45
N VAL A 64 -13.94 7.79 20.86
CA VAL A 64 -14.34 8.99 21.61
C VAL A 64 -15.87 8.94 21.81
N PRO A 65 -16.38 9.12 23.03
CA PRO A 65 -17.82 9.05 23.31
C PRO A 65 -18.66 9.91 22.36
N PHE A 66 -19.83 9.38 21.98
CA PHE A 66 -20.74 9.95 20.99
C PHE A 66 -20.12 10.20 19.60
N GLN A 67 -18.94 9.64 19.33
CA GLN A 67 -18.17 9.84 18.10
C GLN A 67 -17.90 11.32 17.82
N LEU A 68 -17.67 12.10 18.88
CA LEU A 68 -17.35 13.53 18.78
C LEU A 68 -16.04 13.77 18.03
N HIS A 69 -15.13 12.80 18.01
CA HIS A 69 -13.85 12.87 17.33
C HIS A 69 -13.45 11.50 16.77
N HIS A 70 -12.44 11.48 15.90
CA HIS A 70 -11.79 10.23 15.49
C HIS A 70 -11.21 9.46 16.70
N PRO A 71 -11.18 8.12 16.64
CA PRO A 71 -10.58 7.28 17.67
C PRO A 71 -9.11 7.62 17.96
N VAL A 72 -8.65 7.19 19.13
CA VAL A 72 -7.24 7.32 19.55
C VAL A 72 -6.61 5.96 19.77
N TRP A 73 -5.32 5.84 19.46
CA TRP A 73 -4.49 4.70 19.78
C TRP A 73 -3.98 4.79 21.22
N ILE A 74 -4.03 3.65 21.90
CA ILE A 74 -3.37 3.39 23.18
C ILE A 74 -2.65 2.05 23.11
N GLU A 75 -1.57 1.88 23.87
CA GLU A 75 -1.01 0.54 24.13
C GLU A 75 -2.02 -0.29 24.92
N ASP A 76 -2.31 -1.52 24.48
CA ASP A 76 -3.35 -2.35 25.08
C ASP A 76 -2.91 -2.90 26.45
N PRO A 77 -3.55 -2.51 27.57
CA PRO A 77 -3.19 -3.01 28.89
C PRO A 77 -3.56 -4.48 29.13
N HIS A 78 -4.36 -5.08 28.24
CA HIS A 78 -4.81 -6.46 28.34
C HIS A 78 -4.45 -7.26 27.08
N PHE A 79 -3.28 -6.98 26.51
CA PHE A 79 -2.82 -7.67 25.31
C PHE A 79 -2.70 -9.18 25.54
N GLU A 80 -3.48 -9.97 24.78
CA GLU A 80 -3.54 -11.43 24.86
C GLU A 80 -3.07 -12.05 23.55
N VAL A 81 -1.86 -12.59 23.55
CA VAL A 81 -1.23 -13.12 22.34
C VAL A 81 -1.99 -14.30 21.71
N ASP A 82 -2.54 -15.19 22.53
CA ASP A 82 -3.27 -16.38 22.07
C ASP A 82 -4.63 -16.01 21.42
N TYR A 83 -5.14 -14.78 21.65
CA TYR A 83 -6.27 -14.25 20.89
C TYR A 83 -5.86 -13.91 19.44
N HIS A 84 -4.67 -13.36 19.26
CA HIS A 84 -4.21 -12.88 17.96
C HIS A 84 -3.51 -13.96 17.13
N VAL A 85 -2.75 -14.86 17.75
CA VAL A 85 -2.03 -15.94 17.05
C VAL A 85 -2.73 -17.27 17.30
N ARG A 86 -3.41 -17.78 16.28
CA ARG A 86 -4.26 -18.97 16.38
C ARG A 86 -3.69 -20.12 15.56
N ARG A 87 -3.89 -21.34 16.05
CA ARG A 87 -3.54 -22.58 15.36
C ARG A 87 -4.81 -23.25 14.83
N VAL A 88 -4.82 -23.59 13.54
CA VAL A 88 -5.89 -24.37 12.90
C VAL A 88 -5.27 -25.36 11.92
N ALA A 89 -6.06 -26.34 11.47
CA ALA A 89 -5.64 -27.29 10.45
C ALA A 89 -6.58 -27.20 9.25
N VAL A 90 -6.01 -27.21 8.04
CA VAL A 90 -6.77 -27.25 6.79
C VAL A 90 -7.45 -28.63 6.63
N PRO A 91 -8.66 -28.70 6.06
CA PRO A 91 -9.27 -29.98 5.71
C PRO A 91 -8.41 -30.79 4.72
N SER A 92 -8.46 -32.12 4.82
CA SER A 92 -7.92 -33.01 3.80
C SER A 92 -8.56 -32.70 2.43
N PRO A 93 -7.81 -32.69 1.31
CA PRO A 93 -6.42 -33.14 1.15
C PRO A 93 -5.33 -32.08 1.39
N GLY A 94 -5.65 -30.92 1.97
CA GLY A 94 -4.66 -29.88 2.30
C GLY A 94 -3.99 -29.24 1.07
N GLY A 95 -4.75 -29.06 0.00
CA GLY A 95 -4.31 -28.41 -1.23
C GLY A 95 -4.56 -26.90 -1.22
N ARG A 96 -4.29 -26.27 -2.38
CA ARG A 96 -4.46 -24.82 -2.56
C ARG A 96 -5.92 -24.37 -2.45
N ARG A 97 -6.88 -25.23 -2.85
CA ARG A 97 -8.32 -24.94 -2.77
C ARG A 97 -8.79 -24.90 -1.32
N GLU A 98 -8.40 -25.88 -0.52
CA GLU A 98 -8.76 -25.94 0.90
C GLU A 98 -8.13 -24.79 1.69
N LEU A 99 -6.88 -24.43 1.37
CA LEU A 99 -6.23 -23.26 1.96
C LEU A 99 -6.94 -21.94 1.61
N ALA A 100 -7.31 -21.75 0.33
CA ALA A 100 -8.00 -20.53 -0.10
C ALA A 100 -9.40 -20.41 0.52
N ASP A 101 -10.12 -21.52 0.66
CA ASP A 101 -11.41 -21.57 1.34
C ASP A 101 -11.27 -21.21 2.82
N MET A 102 -10.24 -21.72 3.50
CA MET A 102 -9.96 -21.35 4.90
C MET A 102 -9.58 -19.87 5.03
N ALA A 103 -8.72 -19.36 4.14
CA ALA A 103 -8.34 -17.94 4.12
C ALA A 103 -9.55 -17.03 3.90
N ALA A 104 -10.45 -17.39 2.98
CA ALA A 104 -11.68 -16.65 2.74
C ALA A 104 -12.65 -16.70 3.93
N GLN A 105 -12.77 -17.84 4.61
CA GLN A 105 -13.57 -17.94 5.84
C GLN A 105 -13.01 -17.03 6.95
N ILE A 106 -11.69 -17.04 7.17
CA ILE A 106 -11.03 -16.15 8.13
C ILE A 106 -11.25 -14.67 7.77
N ALA A 107 -11.16 -14.33 6.48
CA ALA A 107 -11.41 -12.98 5.98
C ALA A 107 -12.89 -12.55 6.05
N SER A 108 -13.83 -13.49 6.20
CA SER A 108 -15.26 -13.21 6.39
C SER A 108 -15.61 -12.82 7.84
N ILE A 109 -14.66 -12.95 8.77
CA ILE A 109 -14.86 -12.63 10.18
C ILE A 109 -14.32 -11.21 10.45
N PRO A 110 -15.14 -10.27 10.96
CA PRO A 110 -14.67 -8.93 11.30
C PRO A 110 -13.68 -8.98 12.48
N LEU A 111 -12.74 -8.05 12.50
CA LEU A 111 -11.84 -7.87 13.64
C LEU A 111 -12.58 -7.25 14.82
N ASP A 112 -12.26 -7.72 16.04
CA ASP A 112 -12.76 -7.13 17.27
C ASP A 112 -12.05 -5.79 17.55
N ARG A 113 -12.82 -4.69 17.49
CA ARG A 113 -12.31 -3.33 17.68
C ARG A 113 -11.93 -3.01 19.13
N THR A 114 -12.23 -3.89 20.07
CA THR A 114 -11.81 -3.76 21.47
C THR A 114 -10.38 -4.27 21.72
N ARG A 115 -9.75 -4.87 20.71
CA ARG A 115 -8.39 -5.43 20.75
C ARG A 115 -7.51 -4.76 19.66
N PRO A 116 -6.19 -4.99 19.64
CA PRO A 116 -5.37 -4.64 18.49
C PRO A 116 -5.94 -5.19 17.19
N LEU A 117 -5.97 -4.36 16.14
CA LEU A 117 -6.75 -4.64 14.93
C LEU A 117 -6.00 -5.56 13.94
N TRP A 118 -5.57 -6.72 14.41
CA TRP A 118 -4.92 -7.74 13.58
C TRP A 118 -5.12 -9.15 14.15
N GLU A 119 -4.97 -10.16 13.29
CA GLU A 119 -4.95 -11.58 13.64
C GLU A 119 -3.96 -12.32 12.74
N ALA A 120 -3.35 -13.39 13.24
CA ALA A 120 -2.54 -14.34 12.48
C ALA A 120 -3.03 -15.76 12.75
N TRP A 121 -3.34 -16.49 11.68
CA TRP A 121 -3.83 -17.86 11.74
C TRP A 121 -2.79 -18.78 11.10
N VAL A 122 -2.12 -19.58 11.92
CA VAL A 122 -1.19 -20.63 11.45
C VAL A 122 -2.01 -21.86 11.08
N ILE A 123 -1.89 -22.28 9.83
CA ILE A 123 -2.69 -23.33 9.19
C ILE A 123 -1.78 -24.53 8.91
N GLU A 124 -1.96 -25.59 9.68
CA GLU A 124 -1.25 -26.86 9.51
C GLU A 124 -1.99 -27.82 8.57
N GLY A 125 -1.34 -28.91 8.17
CA GLY A 125 -1.95 -29.96 7.35
C GLY A 125 -1.87 -29.74 5.84
N LEU A 126 -1.09 -28.76 5.38
CA LEU A 126 -0.80 -28.63 3.95
C LEU A 126 0.14 -29.73 3.47
N LYS A 127 0.08 -30.04 2.17
CA LYS A 127 1.01 -30.97 1.53
C LYS A 127 2.46 -30.44 1.53
N GLN A 128 3.41 -31.37 1.37
CA GLN A 128 4.84 -31.08 1.11
C GLN A 128 5.57 -30.39 2.28
N ASP A 129 5.29 -30.79 3.53
CA ASP A 129 5.93 -30.22 4.73
C ASP A 129 5.79 -28.69 4.80
N ARG A 130 4.58 -28.19 4.52
CA ARG A 130 4.26 -26.77 4.52
C ARG A 130 3.24 -26.41 5.59
N ILE A 131 3.30 -25.14 5.99
CA ILE A 131 2.24 -24.49 6.75
C ILE A 131 1.76 -23.26 5.97
N GLY A 132 0.49 -22.92 6.16
CA GLY A 132 -0.08 -21.65 5.74
C GLY A 132 -0.07 -20.67 6.90
N MET A 133 -0.04 -19.37 6.61
CA MET A 133 -0.37 -18.35 7.58
C MET A 133 -1.29 -17.32 6.93
N VAL A 134 -2.45 -17.09 7.54
CA VAL A 134 -3.35 -16.01 7.13
C VAL A 134 -3.22 -14.88 8.13
N THR A 135 -2.63 -13.77 7.70
CA THR A 135 -2.54 -12.55 8.52
C THR A 135 -3.60 -11.56 8.06
N LYS A 136 -4.43 -11.09 8.99
CA LYS A 136 -5.50 -10.12 8.74
C LYS A 136 -5.18 -8.85 9.52
N VAL A 137 -5.23 -7.68 8.88
CA VAL A 137 -4.94 -6.40 9.52
C VAL A 137 -5.97 -5.38 9.04
N HIS A 138 -6.58 -4.63 9.96
CA HIS A 138 -7.52 -3.58 9.60
C HIS A 138 -6.80 -2.43 8.89
N HIS A 139 -7.40 -1.85 7.84
CA HIS A 139 -6.78 -0.75 7.08
C HIS A 139 -6.38 0.45 7.95
N ALA A 140 -7.18 0.75 8.97
CA ALA A 140 -6.86 1.81 9.95
C ALA A 140 -5.57 1.56 10.75
N ALA A 141 -5.13 0.31 10.92
CA ALA A 141 -3.92 -0.06 11.67
C ALA A 141 -2.65 -0.06 10.79
N ILE A 142 -2.80 -0.10 9.46
CA ILE A 142 -1.69 -0.11 8.49
C ILE A 142 -1.11 1.30 8.26
N ASP A 143 -1.63 2.30 8.98
CA ASP A 143 -1.15 3.69 9.03
C ASP A 143 0.26 3.82 9.67
N GLY A 144 0.59 2.97 10.64
CA GLY A 144 1.79 3.13 11.46
C GLY A 144 3.09 2.58 10.87
N ALA A 145 2.98 1.70 9.86
CA ALA A 145 4.11 1.09 9.16
C ALA A 145 3.67 0.69 7.75
N SER A 146 4.45 1.01 6.72
CA SER A 146 4.17 0.44 5.38
C SER A 146 4.16 -1.10 5.47
N GLY A 147 3.37 -1.80 4.64
CA GLY A 147 3.40 -3.28 4.63
C GLY A 147 4.82 -3.84 4.46
N ALA A 148 5.70 -3.09 3.79
CA ALA A 148 7.13 -3.39 3.67
C ALA A 148 7.93 -3.20 4.98
N GLU A 149 7.60 -2.19 5.80
CA GLU A 149 8.18 -2.00 7.14
C GLU A 149 7.76 -3.14 8.09
N ILE A 150 6.49 -3.53 8.08
CA ILE A 150 6.01 -4.71 8.84
C ILE A 150 6.78 -5.96 8.40
N MET A 151 6.96 -6.15 7.08
CA MET A 151 7.76 -7.27 6.57
C MET A 151 9.22 -7.21 7.02
N THR A 152 9.84 -6.02 7.03
CA THR A 152 11.24 -5.85 7.43
C THR A 152 11.45 -6.17 8.92
N GLU A 153 10.51 -5.77 9.78
CA GLU A 153 10.61 -6.03 11.21
C GLU A 153 10.28 -7.48 11.58
N LEU A 154 9.32 -8.11 10.88
CA LEU A 154 8.86 -9.45 11.23
C LEU A 154 9.64 -10.59 10.57
N PHE A 155 10.19 -10.41 9.37
CA PHE A 155 10.89 -11.48 8.63
C PHE A 155 12.41 -11.43 8.80
N ASP A 156 13.04 -12.58 8.56
CA ASP A 156 14.49 -12.76 8.47
C ASP A 156 14.94 -12.98 7.03
N LEU A 157 16.23 -12.76 6.79
CA LEU A 157 16.86 -12.99 5.48
C LEU A 157 17.45 -14.40 5.33
N GLU A 158 17.58 -15.12 6.45
CA GLU A 158 18.19 -16.45 6.54
C GLU A 158 17.37 -17.30 7.53
N ALA A 159 17.46 -18.63 7.41
CA ALA A 159 16.72 -19.56 8.28
C ALA A 159 17.22 -19.50 9.73
N GLU A 160 18.52 -19.27 9.93
CA GLU A 160 19.16 -19.10 11.23
C GLU A 160 19.68 -17.66 11.35
N PRO A 161 18.80 -16.68 11.61
CA PRO A 161 19.23 -15.30 11.77
C PRO A 161 20.06 -15.15 13.05
N PRO A 162 21.01 -14.21 13.09
CA PRO A 162 21.65 -13.84 14.35
C PRO A 162 20.59 -13.33 15.34
N ALA A 163 20.80 -13.61 16.63
CA ALA A 163 19.92 -13.13 17.69
C ALA A 163 19.80 -11.60 17.61
N ARG A 164 18.56 -11.09 17.49
CA ARG A 164 18.30 -9.65 17.55
C ARG A 164 18.28 -9.21 19.00
N GLU A 165 18.82 -8.02 19.27
CA GLU A 165 18.71 -7.42 20.60
C GLU A 165 17.22 -7.23 20.97
N PRO A 166 16.81 -7.64 22.18
CA PRO A 166 15.47 -7.37 22.68
C PRO A 166 15.29 -5.86 22.84
N LEU A 167 14.32 -5.28 22.14
CA LEU A 167 13.82 -3.96 22.54
C LEU A 167 12.98 -4.12 23.81
N PRO A 168 12.99 -3.14 24.74
CA PRO A 168 12.10 -3.17 25.88
C PRO A 168 10.64 -3.17 25.40
N ALA A 169 9.80 -3.96 26.08
CA ALA A 169 8.36 -3.88 25.87
C ALA A 169 7.89 -2.46 26.22
N ARG A 170 6.89 -1.96 25.49
CA ARG A 170 6.27 -0.68 25.83
C ARG A 170 5.40 -0.84 27.05
N GLU A 171 5.48 0.12 27.95
CA GLU A 171 4.63 0.15 29.14
C GLU A 171 3.16 0.36 28.72
N PRO A 172 2.22 -0.42 29.29
CA PRO A 172 0.80 -0.21 29.08
C PRO A 172 0.37 1.25 29.35
N GLU A 173 -0.41 1.83 28.45
CA GLU A 173 -1.00 3.15 28.69
C GLU A 173 -2.27 3.02 29.55
N ARG A 174 -2.49 3.99 30.46
CA ARG A 174 -3.78 4.13 31.13
C ARG A 174 -4.86 4.41 30.09
N VAL A 175 -5.94 3.63 30.12
CA VAL A 175 -7.12 3.90 29.29
C VAL A 175 -7.73 5.25 29.71
N PRO A 176 -7.85 6.23 28.80
CA PRO A 176 -8.47 7.51 29.10
C PRO A 176 -9.94 7.34 29.48
N SER A 177 -10.43 8.13 30.44
CA SER A 177 -11.84 8.16 30.79
C SER A 177 -12.68 8.89 29.74
N ASP A 178 -13.98 8.59 29.71
CA ASP A 178 -14.92 9.24 28.78
C ASP A 178 -14.90 10.77 28.89
N LEU A 179 -14.79 11.31 30.10
CA LEU A 179 -14.73 12.76 30.33
C LEU A 179 -13.44 13.38 29.76
N GLU A 180 -12.31 12.70 29.90
CA GLU A 180 -11.03 13.12 29.32
C GLU A 180 -11.11 13.14 27.78
N LEU A 181 -11.72 12.12 27.17
CA LEU A 181 -11.90 12.04 25.71
C LEU A 181 -12.87 13.11 25.18
N VAL A 182 -13.98 13.35 25.88
CA VAL A 182 -14.95 14.39 25.50
C VAL A 182 -14.34 15.78 25.63
N SER A 183 -13.63 16.07 26.73
CA SER A 183 -12.96 17.36 26.92
C SER A 183 -11.86 17.60 25.88
N TYR A 184 -11.08 16.57 25.54
CA TYR A 184 -10.13 16.60 24.44
C TYR A 184 -10.81 16.94 23.12
N ALA A 185 -11.93 16.29 22.79
CA ALA A 185 -12.67 16.49 21.55
C ALA A 185 -13.25 17.92 21.43
N ILE A 186 -13.79 18.46 22.53
CA ILE A 186 -14.33 19.83 22.56
C ILE A 186 -13.19 20.83 22.38
N ALA A 187 -12.09 20.68 23.12
CA ALA A 187 -10.95 21.59 23.05
C ALA A 187 -10.24 21.53 21.68
N SER A 188 -10.15 20.34 21.06
CA SER A 188 -9.56 20.18 19.72
C SER A 188 -10.42 20.83 18.62
N LYS A 189 -11.74 20.73 18.71
CA LYS A 189 -12.69 21.40 17.80
C LYS A 189 -12.72 22.91 18.01
N ALA A 190 -12.72 23.39 19.25
CA ALA A 190 -12.71 24.81 19.57
C ALA A 190 -11.46 25.53 19.01
N ARG A 191 -10.30 24.85 19.03
CA ARG A 191 -9.04 25.34 18.42
C ARG A 191 -9.01 25.26 16.88
N ARG A 192 -9.90 24.46 16.26
CA ARG A 192 -9.95 24.23 14.80
C ARG A 192 -11.14 24.89 14.09
N SER A 193 -11.98 25.62 14.81
CA SER A 193 -13.21 26.24 14.29
C SER A 193 -12.99 27.34 13.24
N GLN A 194 -11.76 27.83 13.06
CA GLN A 194 -11.41 28.79 12.00
C GLN A 194 -11.32 28.18 10.58
N ALA A 195 -11.40 26.85 10.42
CA ALA A 195 -11.26 26.15 9.13
C ALA A 195 -12.56 25.57 8.53
N MET A 196 -13.70 25.66 9.23
CA MET A 196 -14.95 24.98 8.84
C MET A 196 -15.79 25.70 7.77
N ILE A 197 -15.59 27.01 7.58
CA ILE A 197 -16.50 27.83 6.76
C ILE A 197 -16.29 27.70 5.23
N PRO A 198 -15.08 27.45 4.66
CA PRO A 198 -14.92 27.40 3.20
C PRO A 198 -15.18 26.02 2.55
N LEU A 199 -15.51 24.96 3.30
CA LEU A 199 -15.57 23.58 2.77
C LEU A 199 -16.79 23.32 1.86
N VAL A 200 -17.94 23.91 2.17
CA VAL A 200 -19.18 23.75 1.38
C VAL A 200 -19.05 24.42 0.02
N GLY A 201 -18.52 25.65 -0.02
CA GLY A 201 -18.29 26.39 -1.27
C GLY A 201 -17.26 25.72 -2.17
N ARG A 202 -16.17 25.19 -1.58
CA ARG A 202 -15.14 24.44 -2.32
C ARG A 202 -15.68 23.13 -2.89
N THR A 203 -16.57 22.43 -2.17
CA THR A 203 -17.17 21.17 -2.65
C THR A 203 -18.07 21.41 -3.87
N LEU A 204 -18.92 22.45 -3.84
CA LEU A 204 -19.76 22.82 -4.99
C LEU A 204 -18.91 23.25 -6.20
N GLN A 205 -17.79 23.94 -5.95
CA GLN A 205 -16.88 24.38 -7.01
C GLN A 205 -16.08 23.22 -7.62
N SER A 206 -15.63 22.25 -6.81
CA SER A 206 -14.98 21.02 -7.31
C SER A 206 -15.94 20.16 -8.14
N VAL A 207 -17.20 20.02 -7.71
CA VAL A 207 -18.24 19.34 -8.50
C VAL A 207 -18.48 20.07 -9.83
N SER A 208 -18.56 21.40 -9.80
CA SER A 208 -18.71 22.22 -11.01
C SER A 208 -17.51 22.12 -11.97
N ASN A 209 -16.29 22.12 -11.44
CA ASN A 209 -15.06 21.98 -12.24
C ASN A 209 -14.95 20.60 -12.90
N VAL A 210 -15.34 19.54 -12.18
CA VAL A 210 -15.45 18.19 -12.76
C VAL A 210 -16.51 18.17 -13.86
N ILE A 211 -17.66 18.84 -13.67
CA ILE A 211 -18.71 18.94 -14.70
C ILE A 211 -18.26 19.76 -15.92
N ASN A 212 -17.46 20.81 -15.73
CA ASN A 212 -17.00 21.66 -16.82
C ASN A 212 -15.83 21.05 -17.60
N ASN A 213 -14.88 20.39 -16.95
CA ASN A 213 -13.83 19.62 -17.63
C ASN A 213 -14.42 18.45 -18.45
N ARG A 214 -15.60 17.94 -18.09
CA ARG A 214 -16.34 16.93 -18.86
C ARG A 214 -16.93 17.43 -20.18
N ARG A 215 -16.95 18.75 -20.43
CA ARG A 215 -17.44 19.33 -21.70
C ARG A 215 -16.32 19.55 -22.72
N ASP A 216 -15.07 19.29 -22.36
CA ASP A 216 -13.92 19.44 -23.24
C ASP A 216 -13.69 18.14 -24.03
N PRO A 217 -13.87 18.13 -25.37
CA PRO A 217 -13.65 16.95 -26.21
C PRO A 217 -12.18 16.53 -26.30
N GLU A 218 -11.23 17.39 -25.93
CA GLU A 218 -9.78 17.13 -26.00
C GLU A 218 -9.15 16.73 -24.65
N GLY A 219 -9.92 16.73 -23.56
CA GLY A 219 -9.46 16.28 -22.25
C GLY A 219 -9.29 14.76 -22.20
N GLY A 220 -8.10 14.26 -21.86
CA GLY A 220 -7.84 12.83 -21.74
C GLY A 220 -8.69 12.18 -20.65
N VAL A 221 -9.77 11.51 -21.06
CA VAL A 221 -10.82 10.98 -20.17
C VAL A 221 -10.33 9.74 -19.43
N GLY A 222 -10.15 9.83 -18.11
CA GLY A 222 -10.08 8.68 -17.21
C GLY A 222 -11.47 8.05 -17.04
N ALA A 223 -11.52 6.83 -16.51
CA ALA A 223 -12.79 6.12 -16.34
C ALA A 223 -13.75 6.89 -15.41
N VAL A 224 -14.98 7.16 -15.88
CA VAL A 224 -15.96 7.95 -15.14
C VAL A 224 -16.68 7.08 -14.10
N PRO A 225 -16.73 7.48 -12.81
CA PRO A 225 -17.55 6.79 -11.83
C PRO A 225 -19.02 6.70 -12.27
N LEU A 226 -19.68 5.57 -12.01
CA LEU A 226 -21.08 5.27 -12.39
C LEU A 226 -21.32 4.98 -13.88
N THR A 227 -20.28 4.85 -14.70
CA THR A 227 -20.42 4.41 -16.10
C THR A 227 -20.05 2.94 -16.31
N ALA A 228 -19.55 2.25 -15.29
CA ALA A 228 -19.17 0.84 -15.39
C ALA A 228 -20.36 -0.02 -15.90
N PRO A 229 -20.11 -1.01 -16.77
CA PRO A 229 -21.12 -1.98 -17.15
C PRO A 229 -21.50 -2.85 -15.95
N ARG A 230 -22.67 -3.49 -16.00
CA ARG A 230 -23.06 -4.47 -14.97
C ARG A 230 -22.35 -5.79 -15.21
N THR A 231 -21.88 -6.41 -14.13
CA THR A 231 -21.36 -7.78 -14.11
C THR A 231 -22.01 -8.52 -12.93
N PRO A 232 -21.94 -9.87 -12.86
CA PRO A 232 -22.55 -10.63 -11.76
C PRO A 232 -22.10 -10.20 -10.37
N TRP A 233 -20.88 -9.67 -10.24
CA TRP A 233 -20.31 -9.23 -8.96
C TRP A 233 -20.53 -7.75 -8.62
N ASN A 234 -21.31 -7.02 -9.42
CA ASN A 234 -21.67 -5.64 -9.11
C ASN A 234 -23.07 -5.49 -8.54
N ASP A 235 -23.28 -6.13 -7.40
CA ASP A 235 -24.50 -6.05 -6.60
C ASP A 235 -24.15 -5.84 -5.12
N SER A 236 -25.16 -5.81 -4.26
CA SER A 236 -24.97 -5.78 -2.82
C SER A 236 -24.33 -7.06 -2.31
N ILE A 237 -23.30 -6.87 -1.49
CA ILE A 237 -22.43 -7.96 -1.04
C ILE A 237 -22.96 -8.60 0.25
N SER A 238 -22.72 -9.89 0.39
CA SER A 238 -22.97 -10.66 1.60
C SER A 238 -21.77 -10.58 2.57
N ARG A 239 -21.88 -11.27 3.71
CA ARG A 239 -20.76 -11.45 4.65
C ARG A 239 -19.77 -12.53 4.20
N GLY A 240 -20.21 -13.43 3.33
CA GLY A 240 -19.42 -14.59 2.92
C GLY A 240 -18.36 -14.20 1.90
N ARG A 241 -17.17 -14.78 2.03
CA ARG A 241 -16.10 -14.67 1.05
C ARG A 241 -15.76 -16.00 0.41
N LYS A 242 -15.27 -15.92 -0.82
CA LYS A 242 -14.51 -16.97 -1.49
C LYS A 242 -13.20 -16.38 -1.99
N GLY A 243 -12.19 -17.24 -2.16
CA GLY A 243 -10.88 -16.83 -2.63
C GLY A 243 -10.22 -17.87 -3.50
N ALA A 244 -9.29 -17.42 -4.32
CA ALA A 244 -8.44 -18.27 -5.15
C ALA A 244 -7.08 -17.64 -5.35
N PHE A 245 -6.13 -18.45 -5.82
CA PHE A 245 -4.74 -18.06 -6.00
C PHE A 245 -4.27 -18.39 -7.41
N ALA A 246 -3.57 -17.46 -8.04
CA ALA A 246 -2.84 -17.70 -9.29
C ALA A 246 -1.42 -17.15 -9.19
N ARG A 247 -0.54 -17.62 -10.09
CA ARG A 247 0.87 -17.24 -10.11
C ARG A 247 1.39 -17.23 -11.54
N ILE A 248 2.20 -16.23 -11.87
CA ILE A 248 2.95 -16.18 -13.14
C ILE A 248 4.45 -15.88 -12.88
N PRO A 249 5.36 -16.24 -13.80
CA PRO A 249 6.78 -15.95 -13.66
C PRO A 249 7.11 -14.45 -13.81
N LEU A 250 7.78 -13.86 -12.83
CA LEU A 250 8.19 -12.44 -12.84
C LEU A 250 9.26 -12.15 -13.90
N ALA A 251 10.17 -13.09 -14.15
CA ALA A 251 11.25 -12.92 -15.12
C ALA A 251 10.70 -12.69 -16.54
N GLU A 252 9.73 -13.52 -16.95
CA GLU A 252 9.03 -13.37 -18.23
C GLU A 252 8.22 -12.06 -18.26
N GLY A 253 7.55 -11.70 -17.15
CA GLY A 253 6.88 -10.40 -16.99
C GLY A 253 7.78 -9.21 -17.28
N LYS A 254 9.02 -9.23 -16.76
CA LYS A 254 10.02 -8.19 -17.02
C LYS A 254 10.50 -8.16 -18.47
N ASP A 255 10.46 -9.28 -19.20
CA ASP A 255 10.81 -9.32 -20.62
C ASP A 255 9.67 -8.79 -21.49
N VAL A 256 8.45 -9.29 -21.28
CA VAL A 256 7.25 -8.85 -22.01
C VAL A 256 7.04 -7.35 -21.87
N ARG A 257 7.13 -6.78 -20.65
CA ARG A 257 6.98 -5.33 -20.49
C ARG A 257 8.01 -4.51 -21.28
N ARG A 258 9.23 -5.05 -21.46
CA ARG A 258 10.31 -4.37 -22.21
C ARG A 258 10.05 -4.45 -23.71
N ILE A 259 9.51 -5.56 -24.20
CA ILE A 259 9.13 -5.72 -25.60
C ILE A 259 8.00 -4.76 -25.96
N LEU A 260 7.03 -4.60 -25.06
CA LEU A 260 5.83 -3.79 -25.29
C LEU A 260 5.99 -2.32 -24.88
N ASP A 261 7.12 -1.97 -24.25
CA ASP A 261 7.41 -0.64 -23.69
C ASP A 261 6.33 -0.12 -22.73
N VAL A 262 5.89 -0.98 -21.80
CA VAL A 262 4.86 -0.66 -20.79
C VAL A 262 5.38 -0.81 -19.35
N LYS A 263 4.67 -0.24 -18.37
CA LYS A 263 5.02 -0.39 -16.95
C LYS A 263 4.53 -1.75 -16.43
N VAL A 264 5.14 -2.21 -15.33
CA VAL A 264 4.72 -3.46 -14.65
C VAL A 264 3.24 -3.40 -14.24
N ASN A 265 2.76 -2.23 -13.81
CA ASN A 265 1.36 -2.06 -13.45
C ASN A 265 0.41 -2.23 -14.64
N ASP A 266 0.79 -1.73 -15.83
CA ASP A 266 -0.02 -1.87 -17.04
C ASP A 266 -0.07 -3.34 -17.48
N LEU A 267 1.06 -4.05 -17.33
CA LEU A 267 1.11 -5.50 -17.58
C LEU A 267 0.18 -6.28 -16.64
N VAL A 268 0.20 -5.99 -15.34
CA VAL A 268 -0.69 -6.63 -14.36
C VAL A 268 -2.16 -6.35 -14.69
N LEU A 269 -2.50 -5.10 -15.01
CA LEU A 269 -3.85 -4.74 -15.42
C LEU A 269 -4.28 -5.45 -16.71
N ALA A 270 -3.38 -5.61 -17.67
CA ALA A 270 -3.66 -6.33 -18.92
C ALA A 270 -3.89 -7.84 -18.70
N VAL A 271 -3.13 -8.47 -17.80
CA VAL A 271 -3.37 -9.86 -17.40
C VAL A 271 -4.71 -9.98 -16.67
N CYS A 272 -5.03 -9.07 -15.75
CA CYS A 272 -6.35 -9.03 -15.12
C CYS A 272 -7.47 -8.84 -16.16
N ALA A 273 -7.30 -7.93 -17.11
CA ALA A 273 -8.27 -7.68 -18.18
C ALA A 273 -8.52 -8.92 -19.04
N GLY A 274 -7.46 -9.58 -19.52
CA GLY A 274 -7.61 -10.80 -20.32
C GLY A 274 -8.18 -11.97 -19.51
N THR A 275 -7.85 -12.07 -18.22
CA THR A 275 -8.43 -13.05 -17.30
C THR A 275 -9.94 -12.86 -17.17
N LEU A 276 -10.39 -11.63 -16.90
CA LEU A 276 -11.80 -11.30 -16.73
C LEU A 276 -12.58 -11.43 -18.03
N ARG A 277 -11.97 -11.00 -19.14
CA ARG A 277 -12.53 -11.17 -20.47
C ARG A 277 -12.86 -12.65 -20.72
N ARG A 278 -11.87 -13.53 -20.57
CA ARG A 278 -12.04 -14.98 -20.77
C ARG A 278 -13.04 -15.60 -19.82
N TYR A 279 -13.02 -15.21 -18.56
CA TYR A 279 -13.95 -15.71 -17.55
C TYR A 279 -15.41 -15.36 -17.90
N LEU A 280 -15.65 -14.13 -18.36
CA LEU A 280 -16.98 -13.65 -18.75
C LEU A 280 -17.41 -14.18 -20.13
N GLU A 281 -16.50 -14.27 -21.11
CA GLU A 281 -16.78 -14.88 -22.43
C GLU A 281 -17.20 -16.34 -22.29
N ALA A 282 -16.54 -17.11 -21.43
CA ALA A 282 -16.90 -18.51 -21.17
C ALA A 282 -18.29 -18.69 -20.54
N ARG A 283 -18.94 -17.60 -20.14
CA ARG A 283 -20.28 -17.55 -19.52
C ARG A 283 -21.29 -16.77 -20.35
N ASP A 284 -20.92 -16.26 -21.52
CA ASP A 284 -21.73 -15.34 -22.33
C ASP A 284 -22.16 -14.07 -21.55
N GLU A 285 -21.30 -13.60 -20.66
CA GLU A 285 -21.54 -12.47 -19.73
C GLU A 285 -20.59 -11.28 -19.97
N LEU A 286 -19.77 -11.31 -21.03
CA LEU A 286 -18.87 -10.19 -21.35
C LEU A 286 -19.67 -8.98 -21.83
N PRO A 287 -19.58 -7.81 -21.15
CA PRO A 287 -20.22 -6.60 -21.63
C PRO A 287 -19.55 -6.05 -22.89
N ASP A 288 -20.31 -5.31 -23.70
CA ASP A 288 -19.77 -4.57 -24.85
C ASP A 288 -18.84 -3.42 -24.42
N GLU A 289 -19.09 -2.83 -23.25
CA GLU A 289 -18.24 -1.77 -22.68
C GLU A 289 -17.07 -2.33 -21.84
N PRO A 290 -15.92 -1.61 -21.78
CA PRO A 290 -14.80 -2.02 -20.95
C PRO A 290 -15.15 -2.02 -19.46
N LEU A 291 -14.65 -3.03 -18.73
CA LEU A 291 -14.69 -3.04 -17.28
C LEU A 291 -13.85 -1.89 -16.69
N LEU A 292 -14.31 -1.31 -15.58
CA LEU A 292 -13.64 -0.24 -14.86
C LEU A 292 -13.03 -0.77 -13.56
N ALA A 293 -11.74 -0.53 -13.35
CA ALA A 293 -11.00 -0.88 -12.15
C ALA A 293 -10.71 0.34 -11.29
N VAL A 294 -10.77 0.16 -9.97
CA VAL A 294 -10.13 1.05 -9.00
C VAL A 294 -8.74 0.53 -8.69
N CYS A 295 -7.74 1.36 -8.93
CA CYS A 295 -6.33 1.09 -8.65
C CYS A 295 -5.82 2.04 -7.56
N PRO A 296 -5.49 1.53 -6.36
CA PRO A 296 -4.84 2.32 -5.34
C PRO A 296 -3.45 2.79 -5.81
N VAL A 297 -3.14 4.07 -5.68
CA VAL A 297 -1.82 4.65 -5.95
C VAL A 297 -1.26 5.29 -4.68
N SER A 298 0.03 5.05 -4.43
CA SER A 298 0.76 5.74 -3.36
C SER A 298 0.99 7.19 -3.78
N VAL A 299 0.62 8.16 -2.93
CA VAL A 299 0.87 9.59 -3.16
C VAL A 299 1.96 10.16 -2.25
N ARG A 300 2.87 9.31 -1.74
CA ARG A 300 4.02 9.75 -0.94
C ARG A 300 5.01 10.55 -1.80
N THR A 301 5.37 11.75 -1.36
CA THR A 301 6.51 12.49 -1.93
C THR A 301 7.82 11.99 -1.33
N ASP A 302 8.94 12.12 -2.06
CA ASP A 302 10.25 11.60 -1.63
C ASP A 302 10.70 12.14 -0.25
N ASP A 303 10.23 13.33 0.15
CA ASP A 303 10.52 13.97 1.44
C ASP A 303 9.76 13.37 2.64
N GLU A 304 8.81 12.45 2.41
CA GLU A 304 7.91 11.91 3.44
C GLU A 304 8.17 10.43 3.76
N VAL A 305 9.22 9.83 3.19
CA VAL A 305 9.65 8.46 3.45
C VAL A 305 10.06 8.32 4.92
N GLY A 306 9.38 7.44 5.67
CA GLY A 306 9.60 7.22 7.11
C GLY A 306 8.66 7.98 8.04
N THR A 307 7.73 8.78 7.51
CA THR A 307 6.61 9.34 8.29
C THR A 307 5.41 8.39 8.20
N GLY A 308 4.89 7.92 9.34
CA GLY A 308 3.65 7.13 9.40
C GLY A 308 2.48 7.88 8.74
N GLY A 309 1.58 7.15 8.08
CA GLY A 309 0.57 7.74 7.19
C GLY A 309 0.12 6.77 6.09
N ASN A 310 -1.14 6.35 6.10
CA ASN A 310 -1.78 5.79 4.91
C ASN A 310 -2.04 6.94 3.92
N LYS A 311 -1.29 6.97 2.82
CA LYS A 311 -1.45 7.96 1.75
C LYS A 311 -1.79 7.24 0.46
N VAL A 312 -2.94 6.59 0.48
CA VAL A 312 -3.49 5.82 -0.64
C VAL A 312 -4.58 6.64 -1.29
N SER A 313 -4.46 6.81 -2.59
CA SER A 313 -5.41 7.57 -3.40
C SER A 313 -5.96 6.66 -4.50
N ALA A 314 -7.25 6.75 -4.80
CA ALA A 314 -7.92 5.84 -5.74
C ALA A 314 -7.91 6.40 -7.17
N MET A 315 -7.37 5.63 -8.12
CA MET A 315 -7.41 5.94 -9.55
C MET A 315 -8.41 5.02 -10.26
N PHE A 316 -9.31 5.60 -11.06
CA PHE A 316 -10.24 4.83 -11.90
C PHE A 316 -9.63 4.63 -13.28
N THR A 317 -9.63 3.41 -13.80
CA THR A 317 -9.09 3.11 -15.14
C THR A 317 -9.91 2.04 -15.85
N ALA A 318 -10.06 2.17 -17.17
CA ALA A 318 -10.73 1.17 -17.99
C ALA A 318 -9.74 0.05 -18.35
N LEU A 319 -10.17 -1.20 -18.18
CA LEU A 319 -9.39 -2.41 -18.45
C LEU A 319 -9.43 -2.85 -19.93
N SER A 320 -10.13 -2.12 -20.80
CA SER A 320 -10.23 -2.43 -22.23
C SER A 320 -10.60 -3.89 -22.51
N THR A 321 -11.53 -4.45 -21.73
CA THR A 321 -11.96 -5.86 -21.83
C THR A 321 -12.75 -6.15 -23.10
N ASP A 322 -13.21 -5.13 -23.79
CA ASP A 322 -13.84 -5.12 -25.11
C ASP A 322 -12.85 -5.42 -26.25
N ILE A 323 -11.55 -5.16 -26.04
CA ILE A 323 -10.50 -5.42 -27.04
C ILE A 323 -10.02 -6.87 -26.98
N ALA A 324 -10.17 -7.61 -28.09
CA ALA A 324 -9.78 -9.02 -28.20
C ALA A 324 -8.26 -9.21 -28.31
N ASP A 325 -7.57 -8.40 -29.14
CA ASP A 325 -6.13 -8.52 -29.34
C ASP A 325 -5.36 -8.15 -28.06
N PRO A 326 -4.48 -9.04 -27.55
CA PRO A 326 -3.79 -8.82 -26.27
C PRO A 326 -2.79 -7.65 -26.32
N ILE A 327 -2.21 -7.36 -27.48
CA ILE A 327 -1.22 -6.29 -27.67
C ILE A 327 -1.91 -4.93 -27.74
N GLU A 328 -2.99 -4.84 -28.50
CA GLU A 328 -3.83 -3.64 -28.56
C GLU A 328 -4.42 -3.35 -27.18
N ARG A 329 -4.92 -4.37 -26.48
CA ARG A 329 -5.48 -4.25 -25.13
C ARG A 329 -4.48 -3.66 -24.13
N VAL A 330 -3.26 -4.21 -24.03
CA VAL A 330 -2.25 -3.69 -23.08
C VAL A 330 -1.77 -2.28 -23.43
N ARG A 331 -1.65 -1.93 -24.72
CA ARG A 331 -1.33 -0.57 -25.15
C ARG A 331 -2.44 0.40 -24.77
N LYS A 332 -3.70 0.04 -25.02
CA LYS A 332 -4.86 0.84 -24.63
C LYS A 332 -4.94 1.02 -23.11
N ILE A 333 -4.67 -0.03 -22.34
CA ILE A 333 -4.60 0.06 -20.87
C ILE A 333 -3.48 1.02 -20.45
N ALA A 334 -2.29 0.97 -21.06
CA ALA A 334 -1.20 1.89 -20.74
C ALA A 334 -1.55 3.35 -21.06
N GLU A 335 -2.30 3.61 -22.13
CA GLU A 335 -2.86 4.94 -22.42
C GLU A 335 -3.87 5.37 -21.35
N ASN A 336 -4.81 4.49 -20.99
CA ASN A 336 -5.86 4.75 -19.99
C ASN A 336 -5.26 5.03 -18.60
N THR A 337 -4.21 4.31 -18.19
CA THR A 337 -3.54 4.52 -16.90
C THR A 337 -2.73 5.81 -16.88
N LEU A 338 -2.18 6.25 -18.02
CA LEU A 338 -1.52 7.55 -18.15
C LEU A 338 -2.54 8.69 -17.93
N GLY A 339 -3.67 8.66 -18.65
CA GLY A 339 -4.73 9.67 -18.55
C GLY A 339 -5.37 9.72 -17.15
N ALA A 340 -5.64 8.55 -16.56
CA ALA A 340 -6.19 8.45 -15.22
C ALA A 340 -5.25 9.04 -14.15
N LYS A 341 -3.92 8.92 -14.30
CA LYS A 341 -2.96 9.55 -13.39
C LYS A 341 -2.96 11.08 -13.50
N SER A 342 -3.06 11.62 -14.70
CA SER A 342 -3.14 13.08 -14.89
C SER A 342 -4.41 13.67 -14.27
N GLU A 343 -5.56 13.04 -14.46
CA GLU A 343 -6.83 13.48 -13.85
C GLU A 343 -6.83 13.30 -12.33
N HIS A 344 -6.28 12.18 -11.85
CA HIS A 344 -6.18 11.90 -10.43
C HIS A 344 -5.36 12.96 -9.69
N ASN A 345 -4.20 13.35 -10.25
CA ASN A 345 -3.37 14.43 -9.72
C ASN A 345 -4.10 15.77 -9.71
N ALA A 346 -5.05 15.98 -10.63
CA ALA A 346 -5.85 17.19 -10.72
C ALA A 346 -7.06 17.21 -9.75
N LEU A 347 -7.61 16.05 -9.34
CA LEU A 347 -8.92 15.96 -8.68
C LEU A 347 -9.01 15.17 -7.36
N GLY A 348 -8.05 14.30 -7.00
CA GLY A 348 -8.32 13.18 -6.07
C GLY A 348 -7.82 13.28 -4.62
N ALA A 349 -6.53 13.54 -4.37
CA ALA A 349 -5.93 13.23 -3.07
C ALA A 349 -6.38 14.17 -1.92
N ARG A 350 -6.62 15.45 -2.23
CA ARG A 350 -7.04 16.44 -1.22
C ARG A 350 -8.49 16.29 -0.82
N MET A 351 -9.39 15.97 -1.76
CA MET A 351 -10.83 15.88 -1.48
C MET A 351 -11.16 14.73 -0.51
N LEU A 352 -10.56 13.55 -0.70
CA LEU A 352 -10.79 12.39 0.19
C LEU A 352 -10.18 12.59 1.58
N THR A 353 -8.99 13.19 1.64
CA THR A 353 -8.34 13.53 2.93
C THR A 353 -9.13 14.60 3.68
N ASP A 354 -9.62 15.62 2.98
CA ASP A 354 -10.45 16.69 3.55
C ASP A 354 -11.82 16.13 3.99
N TRP A 355 -12.46 15.28 3.19
CA TRP A 355 -13.70 14.61 3.62
C TRP A 355 -13.47 13.66 4.79
N GLY A 356 -12.37 12.90 4.83
CA GLY A 356 -12.06 12.00 5.95
C GLY A 356 -11.84 12.73 7.28
N GLU A 357 -11.20 13.91 7.25
CA GLU A 357 -10.93 14.72 8.44
C GLU A 357 -12.16 15.55 8.89
N TRP A 358 -13.08 15.89 7.97
CA TRP A 358 -14.20 16.80 8.26
C TRP A 358 -15.60 16.17 8.20
N ALA A 359 -15.78 15.00 7.59
CA ALA A 359 -17.03 14.28 7.63
C ALA A 359 -17.32 13.91 9.09
N ALA A 360 -18.50 14.27 9.60
CA ALA A 360 -18.89 13.89 10.95
C ALA A 360 -18.91 12.35 11.03
N PRO A 361 -18.05 11.72 11.87
CA PRO A 361 -17.86 10.26 11.90
C PRO A 361 -19.18 9.47 11.93
N ARG A 362 -20.11 9.93 12.77
CA ARG A 362 -21.41 9.31 12.97
C ARG A 362 -22.30 9.35 11.74
N THR A 363 -22.33 10.48 11.02
CA THR A 363 -23.20 10.62 9.84
C THR A 363 -22.70 9.77 8.70
N PHE A 364 -21.38 9.71 8.51
CA PHE A 364 -20.77 8.91 7.46
C PHE A 364 -20.95 7.41 7.74
N ALA A 365 -20.67 6.95 8.95
CA ALA A 365 -20.89 5.54 9.33
C ALA A 365 -22.37 5.14 9.22
N MET A 366 -23.30 6.02 9.60
CA MET A 366 -24.74 5.77 9.43
C MET A 366 -25.13 5.69 7.95
N ALA A 367 -24.64 6.60 7.12
CA ALA A 367 -24.91 6.58 5.68
C ALA A 367 -24.39 5.29 5.02
N SER A 368 -23.15 4.87 5.32
CA SER A 368 -22.58 3.61 4.80
C SER A 368 -23.42 2.39 5.21
N ARG A 369 -23.87 2.33 6.48
CA ARG A 369 -24.74 1.25 6.96
C ARG A 369 -26.11 1.25 6.29
N LEU A 370 -26.73 2.42 6.10
CA LEU A 370 -28.01 2.53 5.39
C LEU A 370 -27.86 2.13 3.92
N TYR A 371 -26.80 2.59 3.26
CA TYR A 371 -26.49 2.25 1.87
C TYR A 371 -26.38 0.73 1.67
N SER A 372 -25.61 0.07 2.55
CA SER A 372 -25.42 -1.38 2.54
C SER A 372 -26.70 -2.15 2.92
N SER A 373 -27.33 -1.81 4.05
CA SER A 373 -28.51 -2.53 4.55
C SER A 373 -29.75 -2.43 3.66
N MET A 374 -29.92 -1.32 2.94
CA MET A 374 -31.02 -1.17 1.99
C MET A 374 -30.73 -1.83 0.63
N GLY A 375 -29.52 -2.33 0.39
CA GLY A 375 -29.12 -2.91 -0.89
C GLY A 375 -29.08 -1.87 -2.02
N LEU A 376 -28.65 -0.64 -1.72
CA LEU A 376 -28.72 0.47 -2.69
C LEU A 376 -27.70 0.33 -3.83
N ALA A 377 -26.61 -0.40 -3.62
CA ALA A 377 -25.58 -0.62 -4.64
C ALA A 377 -26.12 -1.35 -5.88
N GLY A 378 -26.99 -2.33 -5.69
CA GLY A 378 -27.66 -3.04 -6.79
C GLY A 378 -28.68 -2.21 -7.57
N ARG A 379 -29.02 -0.98 -7.11
CA ARG A 379 -30.08 -0.14 -7.69
C ARG A 379 -29.61 0.95 -8.66
N HIS A 380 -28.31 1.12 -8.82
CA HIS A 380 -27.75 2.07 -9.80
C HIS A 380 -26.71 1.39 -10.69
N ARG A 381 -26.14 2.12 -11.66
CA ARG A 381 -25.00 1.64 -12.43
C ARG A 381 -23.78 1.52 -11.51
N PRO A 382 -22.95 0.47 -11.63
CA PRO A 382 -21.80 0.29 -10.74
C PRO A 382 -20.83 1.48 -10.82
N ILE A 383 -20.21 1.83 -9.69
CA ILE A 383 -19.19 2.87 -9.65
C ILE A 383 -17.93 2.40 -10.40
N HIS A 384 -17.56 1.15 -10.16
CA HIS A 384 -16.47 0.40 -10.76
C HIS A 384 -16.82 -1.09 -10.72
N ASN A 385 -16.18 -1.91 -11.54
CA ASN A 385 -16.43 -3.34 -11.57
C ASN A 385 -15.66 -4.07 -10.48
N LEU A 386 -14.42 -3.67 -10.22
CA LEU A 386 -13.51 -4.35 -9.30
C LEU A 386 -12.41 -3.43 -8.79
N ILE A 387 -11.70 -3.91 -7.77
CA ILE A 387 -10.46 -3.30 -7.29
C ILE A 387 -9.29 -4.14 -7.80
N VAL A 388 -8.28 -3.48 -8.38
CA VAL A 388 -7.00 -4.11 -8.72
C VAL A 388 -5.89 -3.39 -7.97
N SER A 389 -5.17 -4.11 -7.11
CA SER A 389 -4.06 -3.56 -6.33
C SER A 389 -2.78 -4.32 -6.64
N ASN A 390 -1.67 -3.60 -6.78
CA ASN A 390 -0.37 -4.18 -7.12
C ASN A 390 0.69 -3.69 -6.14
N VAL A 391 1.21 -4.60 -5.32
CA VAL A 391 2.16 -4.32 -4.25
C VAL A 391 3.52 -4.89 -4.63
N PRO A 392 4.57 -4.05 -4.76
CA PRO A 392 5.91 -4.57 -4.97
C PRO A 392 6.37 -5.28 -3.69
N GLY A 393 6.73 -6.55 -3.81
CA GLY A 393 7.36 -7.32 -2.74
C GLY A 393 8.85 -7.58 -2.98
N PRO A 394 9.53 -8.20 -2.00
CA PRO A 394 10.97 -8.36 -2.02
C PRO A 394 11.42 -9.38 -3.09
N SER A 395 12.59 -9.11 -3.67
CA SER A 395 13.22 -9.97 -4.69
C SER A 395 14.21 -10.99 -4.11
N PHE A 396 14.28 -11.10 -2.78
CA PHE A 396 15.17 -11.98 -2.03
C PHE A 396 14.33 -12.88 -1.11
N PRO A 397 14.86 -14.06 -0.70
CA PRO A 397 14.13 -14.96 0.18
C PRO A 397 13.89 -14.33 1.54
N LEU A 398 12.72 -14.61 2.10
CA LEU A 398 12.35 -14.25 3.45
C LEU A 398 12.07 -15.51 4.27
N TYR A 399 12.38 -15.46 5.55
CA TYR A 399 12.14 -16.53 6.50
C TYR A 399 11.34 -16.03 7.69
N LEU A 400 10.53 -16.90 8.28
CA LEU A 400 9.83 -16.64 9.53
C LEU A 400 10.02 -17.83 10.46
N ALA A 401 10.70 -17.62 11.58
CA ALA A 401 11.06 -18.69 12.53
C ALA A 401 11.82 -19.86 11.86
N GLY A 402 12.71 -19.55 10.91
CA GLY A 402 13.45 -20.52 10.10
C GLY A 402 12.68 -21.12 8.92
N ALA A 403 11.37 -20.88 8.81
CA ALA A 403 10.55 -21.38 7.71
C ALA A 403 10.65 -20.44 6.49
N GLU A 404 11.04 -20.95 5.33
CA GLU A 404 11.17 -20.16 4.10
C GLU A 404 9.79 -19.77 3.57
N LEU A 405 9.57 -18.48 3.30
CA LEU A 405 8.38 -18.01 2.60
C LEU A 405 8.48 -18.44 1.12
N VAL A 406 7.53 -19.26 0.66
CA VAL A 406 7.48 -19.79 -0.72
C VAL A 406 6.39 -19.17 -1.58
N ALA A 407 5.35 -18.63 -0.97
CA ALA A 407 4.28 -17.93 -1.65
C ALA A 407 3.59 -16.91 -0.76
N SER A 408 3.10 -15.82 -1.36
CA SER A 408 2.44 -14.73 -0.65
C SER A 408 1.27 -14.20 -1.49
N TYR A 409 0.06 -14.61 -1.16
CA TYR A 409 -1.16 -14.22 -1.86
C TYR A 409 -1.91 -13.12 -1.10
N PRO A 410 -1.78 -11.84 -1.49
CA PRO A 410 -2.52 -10.77 -0.85
C PRO A 410 -3.99 -10.83 -1.24
N MET A 411 -4.86 -10.47 -0.30
CA MET A 411 -6.30 -10.47 -0.48
C MET A 411 -6.87 -9.16 0.07
N GLY A 412 -7.11 -8.20 -0.83
CA GLY A 412 -7.72 -6.93 -0.48
C GLY A 412 -9.22 -7.06 -0.17
N PRO A 413 -9.79 -6.06 0.53
CA PRO A 413 -11.23 -6.06 0.80
C PRO A 413 -12.04 -5.88 -0.49
N ILE A 414 -13.23 -6.48 -0.52
CA ILE A 414 -14.28 -6.13 -1.48
C ILE A 414 -15.10 -4.97 -0.93
N MET A 415 -15.73 -4.19 -1.81
CA MET A 415 -16.54 -3.03 -1.44
C MET A 415 -17.99 -3.25 -1.81
N GLU A 416 -18.89 -2.54 -1.12
CA GLU A 416 -20.32 -2.56 -1.46
C GLU A 416 -20.51 -2.14 -2.93
N GLY A 417 -21.21 -2.96 -3.73
CA GLY A 417 -21.38 -2.78 -5.18
C GLY A 417 -20.22 -3.28 -6.05
N ALA A 418 -19.13 -3.76 -5.46
CA ALA A 418 -17.98 -4.34 -6.15
C ALA A 418 -17.47 -5.57 -5.39
N GLY A 419 -18.12 -6.71 -5.64
CA GLY A 419 -17.86 -8.00 -5.00
C GLY A 419 -16.63 -8.74 -5.50
N LEU A 420 -15.70 -8.07 -6.20
CA LEU A 420 -14.46 -8.65 -6.71
C LEU A 420 -13.26 -7.73 -6.41
N ASN A 421 -12.25 -8.32 -5.78
CA ASN A 421 -10.94 -7.73 -5.58
C ASN A 421 -9.85 -8.67 -6.11
N VAL A 422 -8.92 -8.12 -6.88
CA VAL A 422 -7.70 -8.79 -7.31
C VAL A 422 -6.52 -8.03 -6.74
N THR A 423 -5.82 -8.62 -5.78
CA THR A 423 -4.58 -8.04 -5.26
C THR A 423 -3.40 -8.88 -5.71
N VAL A 424 -2.35 -8.21 -6.15
CA VAL A 424 -1.18 -8.80 -6.77
C VAL A 424 0.05 -8.39 -5.99
N MET A 425 0.96 -9.33 -5.76
CA MET A 425 2.26 -9.06 -5.13
C MET A 425 3.37 -9.78 -5.86
N SER A 426 4.46 -9.09 -6.16
CA SER A 426 5.67 -9.75 -6.64
C SER A 426 6.46 -10.31 -5.47
N TYR A 427 6.91 -11.56 -5.54
CA TYR A 427 7.82 -12.14 -4.56
C TYR A 427 8.85 -13.02 -5.26
N ARG A 428 10.14 -12.72 -5.04
CA ARG A 428 11.29 -13.35 -5.70
C ARG A 428 11.16 -13.36 -7.23
N ASP A 429 10.82 -14.51 -7.77
CA ASP A 429 10.74 -14.85 -9.19
C ASP A 429 9.30 -14.97 -9.69
N SER A 430 8.32 -14.64 -8.85
CA SER A 430 6.90 -14.81 -9.14
C SER A 430 6.08 -13.53 -8.95
N ILE A 431 4.95 -13.46 -9.64
CA ILE A 431 3.87 -12.51 -9.40
C ILE A 431 2.67 -13.34 -8.91
N ASP A 432 2.30 -13.13 -7.66
CA ASP A 432 1.22 -13.83 -6.96
C ASP A 432 -0.07 -13.03 -7.03
N PHE A 433 -1.14 -13.66 -7.51
CA PHE A 433 -2.48 -13.10 -7.58
C PHE A 433 -3.34 -13.73 -6.49
N GLY A 434 -3.89 -12.91 -5.61
CA GLY A 434 -4.96 -13.31 -4.70
C GLY A 434 -6.29 -12.69 -5.11
N PHE A 435 -7.29 -13.56 -5.25
CA PHE A 435 -8.66 -13.18 -5.54
C PHE A 435 -9.45 -13.21 -4.23
N MET A 436 -10.22 -12.15 -3.97
CA MET A 436 -11.21 -12.10 -2.91
C MET A 436 -12.54 -11.69 -3.53
N VAL A 437 -13.56 -12.52 -3.33
CA VAL A 437 -14.89 -12.29 -3.92
C VAL A 437 -15.99 -12.47 -2.88
N ASP A 438 -17.14 -11.85 -3.14
CA ASP A 438 -18.36 -12.24 -2.46
C ASP A 438 -18.75 -13.67 -2.85
N ARG A 439 -19.06 -14.49 -1.85
CA ARG A 439 -19.38 -15.91 -2.06
C ARG A 439 -20.59 -16.15 -2.97
N ASN A 440 -21.56 -15.26 -2.97
CA ASN A 440 -22.83 -15.44 -3.66
C ASN A 440 -22.85 -14.79 -5.05
N LEU A 441 -21.94 -13.84 -5.30
CA LEU A 441 -21.94 -13.07 -6.56
C LEU A 441 -21.00 -13.61 -7.64
N VAL A 442 -19.93 -14.34 -7.27
CA VAL A 442 -18.97 -14.88 -8.25
C VAL A 442 -19.06 -16.41 -8.31
N PRO A 443 -19.57 -16.98 -9.41
CA PRO A 443 -19.59 -18.43 -9.63
C PRO A 443 -18.17 -19.02 -9.79
N ASP A 444 -17.77 -19.94 -8.93
CA ASP A 444 -16.42 -20.54 -8.84
C ASP A 444 -15.24 -19.62 -9.23
N VAL A 445 -14.71 -18.91 -8.23
CA VAL A 445 -13.53 -18.05 -8.37
C VAL A 445 -12.26 -18.78 -8.86
N TRP A 446 -12.20 -20.12 -8.77
CA TRP A 446 -11.06 -20.88 -9.30
C TRP A 446 -11.02 -20.93 -10.82
N ASP A 447 -12.16 -20.82 -11.50
CA ASP A 447 -12.17 -20.69 -12.97
C ASP A 447 -11.51 -19.38 -13.40
N MET A 448 -11.77 -18.31 -12.64
CA MET A 448 -11.12 -17.01 -12.84
C MET A 448 -9.62 -17.10 -12.58
N ALA A 449 -9.21 -17.74 -11.48
CA ALA A 449 -7.79 -17.92 -11.17
C ALA A 449 -7.07 -18.80 -12.22
N ALA A 450 -7.73 -19.83 -12.76
CA ALA A 450 -7.19 -20.67 -13.81
C ALA A 450 -7.01 -19.90 -15.13
N ALA A 451 -7.90 -18.94 -15.43
CA ALA A 451 -7.79 -18.10 -16.62
C ALA A 451 -6.58 -17.15 -16.61
N VAL A 452 -5.96 -16.90 -15.45
CA VAL A 452 -4.74 -16.05 -15.34
C VAL A 452 -3.59 -16.59 -16.15
N SER A 453 -3.26 -17.88 -15.98
CA SER A 453 -2.14 -18.50 -16.70
C SER A 453 -2.36 -18.45 -18.20
N ALA A 454 -3.57 -18.78 -18.64
CA ALA A 454 -3.90 -18.74 -20.05
C ALA A 454 -3.82 -17.30 -20.59
N SER A 455 -4.34 -16.30 -19.86
CA SER A 455 -4.30 -14.89 -20.28
C SER A 455 -2.87 -14.36 -20.34
N TRP A 456 -2.02 -14.81 -19.42
CA TRP A 456 -0.60 -14.49 -19.42
C TRP A 456 0.11 -15.08 -20.64
N GLU A 457 -0.12 -16.36 -20.93
CA GLU A 457 0.47 -17.07 -22.06
C GLU A 457 0.12 -16.41 -23.39
N GLU A 458 -1.15 -16.04 -23.61
CA GLU A 458 -1.57 -15.31 -24.82
C GLU A 458 -0.81 -13.99 -24.99
N LEU A 459 -0.73 -13.18 -23.93
CA LEU A 459 -0.05 -11.89 -23.99
C LEU A 459 1.46 -12.06 -24.21
N ARG A 460 2.07 -13.03 -23.52
CA ARG A 460 3.50 -13.36 -23.63
C ARG A 460 3.84 -13.81 -25.05
N ASP A 461 3.07 -14.74 -25.59
CA ASP A 461 3.34 -15.34 -26.90
C ASP A 461 3.16 -14.31 -28.01
N ALA A 462 2.13 -13.46 -27.93
CA ALA A 462 1.94 -12.33 -28.83
C ALA A 462 3.10 -11.31 -28.76
N ALA A 463 3.61 -11.02 -27.55
CA ALA A 463 4.76 -10.14 -27.39
C ALA A 463 6.04 -10.73 -27.99
N TYR A 464 6.31 -12.01 -27.76
CA TYR A 464 7.46 -12.68 -28.37
C TYR A 464 7.35 -12.78 -29.89
N ALA A 465 6.16 -12.96 -30.43
CA ALA A 465 5.91 -12.89 -31.87
C ALA A 465 6.30 -11.50 -32.42
N LEU A 466 5.87 -10.41 -31.79
CA LEU A 466 6.25 -9.04 -32.20
C LEU A 466 7.77 -8.83 -32.24
N ARG A 467 8.49 -9.34 -31.23
CA ARG A 467 9.97 -9.26 -31.19
C ARG A 467 10.59 -10.04 -32.34
N SER A 468 10.05 -11.20 -32.68
CA SER A 468 10.57 -12.04 -33.78
C SER A 468 10.38 -11.41 -35.16
N THR A 469 9.30 -10.64 -35.34
CA THR A 469 8.99 -9.92 -36.59
C THR A 469 9.66 -8.55 -36.70
N ALA A 470 10.24 -8.04 -35.61
CA ALA A 470 10.91 -6.74 -35.61
C ALA A 470 12.21 -6.81 -36.45
N PRO A 471 12.47 -5.84 -37.34
CA PRO A 471 13.72 -5.78 -38.09
C PRO A 471 14.91 -5.81 -37.13
N LYS A 472 15.84 -6.75 -37.34
CA LYS A 472 17.05 -6.86 -36.52
C LYS A 472 17.80 -5.52 -36.60
N PRO A 473 18.13 -4.85 -35.49
CA PRO A 473 18.83 -3.58 -35.54
C PRO A 473 20.13 -3.78 -36.33
N ALA A 474 20.35 -2.92 -37.33
CA ALA A 474 21.57 -2.95 -38.14
C ALA A 474 22.79 -2.96 -37.20
N PRO A 475 23.82 -3.78 -37.47
CA PRO A 475 24.98 -3.84 -36.62
C PRO A 475 25.53 -2.42 -36.46
N LYS A 476 25.60 -1.94 -35.21
CA LYS A 476 26.21 -0.64 -34.92
C LYS A 476 27.59 -0.63 -35.55
N ALA A 477 27.80 0.29 -36.50
CA ALA A 477 29.11 0.48 -37.11
C ALA A 477 30.14 0.64 -36.00
N ALA A 478 31.23 -0.12 -36.09
CA ALA A 478 32.34 -0.02 -35.15
C ALA A 478 32.72 1.45 -35.01
N PRO A 479 32.95 1.97 -33.79
CA PRO A 479 33.36 3.36 -33.63
C PRO A 479 34.64 3.56 -34.44
N ALA A 480 34.58 4.49 -35.41
CA ALA A 480 35.74 4.88 -36.20
C ALA A 480 36.88 5.23 -35.24
N ALA A 481 38.03 4.59 -35.44
CA ALA A 481 39.22 4.87 -34.66
C ALA A 481 39.48 6.38 -34.67
N LYS A 482 39.45 7.00 -33.49
CA LYS A 482 39.79 8.42 -33.35
C LYS A 482 41.20 8.62 -33.88
N ALA A 483 41.33 9.45 -34.93
CA ALA A 483 42.63 9.93 -35.39
C ALA A 483 43.37 10.60 -34.22
N ALA A 484 44.67 10.28 -34.10
CA ALA A 484 45.54 10.85 -33.09
C ALA A 484 45.55 12.39 -33.19
N PRO A 485 45.61 13.13 -32.05
CA PRO A 485 45.67 14.58 -32.09
C PRO A 485 46.96 15.04 -32.77
N ALA A 486 46.84 15.94 -33.75
CA ALA A 486 47.97 16.62 -34.38
C ALA A 486 48.77 17.42 -33.33
N ALA A 487 50.09 17.26 -33.33
CA ALA A 487 51.02 17.96 -32.47
C ALA A 487 50.97 19.48 -32.72
N LYS A 488 50.91 20.28 -31.65
CA LYS A 488 51.02 21.75 -31.71
C LYS A 488 52.44 22.17 -32.13
N PRO A 489 52.62 23.25 -32.93
CA PRO A 489 53.95 23.76 -33.28
C PRO A 489 54.65 24.41 -32.08
N ALA A 490 55.95 24.19 -31.98
CA ALA A 490 56.82 24.72 -30.92
C ALA A 490 57.06 26.24 -31.06
N PRO A 491 57.20 27.00 -29.95
CA PRO A 491 57.64 28.40 -30.00
C PRO A 491 59.17 28.50 -30.18
N ALA A 492 59.59 29.40 -31.08
CA ALA A 492 61.00 29.68 -31.37
C ALA A 492 61.74 30.36 -30.21
N ALA A 493 62.99 29.97 -30.03
CA ALA A 493 63.89 30.40 -28.96
C ALA A 493 64.39 31.86 -29.10
N LYS A 494 64.54 32.54 -27.96
CA LYS A 494 65.49 33.67 -27.81
C LYS A 494 66.48 33.36 -26.68
N ALA A 495 67.72 33.74 -26.95
CA ALA A 495 68.98 33.32 -26.34
C ALA A 495 69.27 33.88 -24.93
N PRO A 496 70.32 33.40 -24.22
CA PRO A 496 70.36 33.30 -22.76
C PRO A 496 71.35 34.26 -22.07
N ALA A 497 71.15 34.46 -20.77
CA ALA A 497 72.17 34.79 -19.75
C ALA A 497 71.45 34.76 -18.39
N LYS A 498 71.98 34.36 -17.24
CA LYS A 498 73.26 33.81 -16.76
C LYS A 498 72.91 33.19 -15.39
N LYS A 499 73.57 32.08 -15.02
CA LYS A 499 73.46 31.46 -13.68
C LYS A 499 74.08 32.35 -12.59
N ALA A 500 73.43 32.47 -11.44
CA ALA A 500 74.09 32.56 -10.14
C ALA A 500 73.25 31.95 -9.01
N ALA A 501 73.97 31.21 -8.17
CA ALA A 501 73.69 30.26 -7.08
C ALA A 501 72.70 30.64 -5.94
N PRO A 502 72.35 29.66 -5.06
CA PRO A 502 71.19 29.67 -4.18
C PRO A 502 71.50 29.82 -2.68
N ALA A 503 70.55 30.37 -1.91
CA ALA A 503 70.31 30.19 -0.47
C ALA A 503 69.09 31.08 -0.10
N ALA A 504 68.14 30.80 0.79
CA ALA A 504 68.01 29.83 1.87
C ALA A 504 66.52 29.61 2.21
N LYS A 505 66.27 28.53 2.96
CA LYS A 505 65.01 28.12 3.60
C LYS A 505 64.36 29.20 4.47
N LYS A 506 63.02 29.24 4.51
CA LYS A 506 62.12 29.27 5.70
C LYS A 506 60.67 29.45 5.23
N ALA A 507 59.80 28.46 5.44
CA ALA A 507 59.00 28.21 6.64
C ALA A 507 57.57 28.77 6.49
N ALA A 508 56.59 27.87 6.57
CA ALA A 508 55.18 28.19 6.62
C ALA A 508 54.81 28.91 7.93
N PRO A 509 53.78 29.77 7.94
CA PRO A 509 53.09 30.14 9.17
C PRO A 509 51.69 29.53 9.23
N ALA A 510 51.41 28.94 10.39
CA ALA A 510 50.09 28.55 10.84
C ALA A 510 49.35 29.72 11.52
N ALA A 511 48.02 29.67 11.42
CA ALA A 511 46.98 30.12 12.35
C ALA A 511 46.97 31.57 12.88
N LYS A 512 45.82 32.24 12.72
CA LYS A 512 45.25 33.10 13.78
C LYS A 512 43.72 33.12 13.75
N LYS A 513 43.15 32.72 14.90
CA LYS A 513 41.78 33.00 15.36
C LYS A 513 41.62 34.50 15.63
N ALA A 514 40.42 35.04 15.40
CA ALA A 514 39.91 36.22 16.09
C ALA A 514 38.39 36.08 16.25
N ALA A 515 37.91 36.43 17.45
CA ALA A 515 36.59 36.14 18.01
C ALA A 515 35.68 37.41 17.99
N PRO A 516 34.62 37.54 18.82
CA PRO A 516 33.24 37.70 18.38
C PRO A 516 32.66 39.12 18.58
N ALA A 517 31.58 39.43 17.87
CA ALA A 517 30.83 40.67 18.05
C ALA A 517 29.67 40.49 19.04
N ALA A 518 29.65 41.31 20.10
CA ALA A 518 28.48 41.52 20.95
C ALA A 518 28.43 42.98 21.44
N LYS A 519 27.27 43.63 21.27
CA LYS A 519 26.53 44.44 22.27
C LYS A 519 25.64 45.49 21.62
N LYS A 520 24.34 45.45 21.94
CA LYS A 520 23.61 46.62 22.44
C LYS A 520 22.68 46.17 23.58
N ALA A 521 22.81 46.86 24.71
CA ALA A 521 22.16 46.61 25.98
C ALA A 521 21.02 47.61 26.24
N ALA A 522 20.05 47.19 27.05
CA ALA A 522 19.01 47.99 27.67
C ALA A 522 19.57 48.95 28.75
N PRO A 523 18.83 49.98 29.19
CA PRO A 523 19.15 50.73 30.39
C PRO A 523 18.27 50.32 31.58
N ALA A 524 18.91 50.12 32.74
CA ALA A 524 18.26 50.12 34.05
C ALA A 524 19.00 51.14 34.95
N ALA A 525 18.25 51.99 35.63
CA ALA A 525 18.77 53.05 36.48
C ALA A 525 18.67 52.70 37.98
N LYS A 526 19.86 52.79 38.62
CA LYS A 526 20.21 53.31 39.96
C LYS A 526 19.69 52.69 41.28
N LYS A 527 20.67 52.57 42.18
CA LYS A 527 20.75 52.01 43.54
C LYS A 527 20.16 52.91 44.65
N ALA A 528 19.56 52.25 45.67
CA ALA A 528 19.81 52.26 47.14
C ALA A 528 20.14 53.59 47.89
N PRO A 529 19.83 53.75 49.20
CA PRO A 529 20.43 52.94 50.27
C PRO A 529 19.55 52.62 51.51
N ALA A 530 20.13 51.79 52.38
CA ALA A 530 19.61 51.24 53.63
C ALA A 530 19.51 52.23 54.80
N ARG A 531 18.63 51.91 55.77
CA ARG A 531 18.77 52.28 57.19
C ARG A 531 18.24 51.16 58.09
N LYS A 532 19.09 50.71 59.02
CA LYS A 532 18.74 49.93 60.22
C LYS A 532 18.11 50.86 61.27
N GLY A 533 17.21 50.32 62.11
CA GLY A 533 16.80 50.96 63.37
C GLY A 533 15.60 50.33 64.08
N ALA A 534 15.89 49.40 65.00
CA ALA A 534 15.23 49.10 66.29
C ALA A 534 13.71 48.88 66.40
N SER A 535 13.31 47.68 66.85
CA SER A 535 12.60 47.50 68.12
C SER A 535 12.59 46.01 68.55
N GLN A 536 13.08 45.81 69.77
CA GLN A 536 13.07 44.63 70.66
C GLN A 536 13.78 43.35 70.23
#